data_AF-A0A847FNP0-F1
#
_entry.id   AF-A0A847FNP0-F1
#
_cell.length_a   1.000
_cell.length_b   1.000
_cell.length_c   1.000
_cell.angle_alpha   90.00
_cell.angle_beta   90.00
_cell.angle_gamma   90.00
#
_symmetry.space_group_name_H-M   'P 1'
#
loop_
_entity.id
_entity.type
_entity.pdbx_description
1 polymer ?
#
loop_
_entity_poly.entity_id
_entity_poly.type
_entity_poly.pdbx_seq_one_letter_code
_entity_poly.pdbx_strand_id
1 'polypeptide(L)' 'MDWLAFLKIMAMEEHAAQAKYQMAVDMAEDPELKSFFAKLRDEEAFHEQYLEGEYEKLQRKLQASG' A
#
# COMPACT_ATOMS: atom_id res chain seq x y z
N MET A 1 -15.92 12.64 7.93
CA MET A 1 -14.75 11.74 7.90
C MET A 1 -13.56 12.57 7.46
N ASP A 2 -12.42 12.45 8.13
CA ASP A 2 -11.18 13.05 7.64
C ASP A 2 -10.60 12.16 6.54
N TRP A 3 -10.81 12.55 5.28
CA TRP A 3 -10.38 11.79 4.12
C TRP A 3 -8.86 11.78 3.93
N LEU A 4 -8.15 12.81 4.40
CA LEU A 4 -6.68 12.82 4.36
C LEU A 4 -6.14 11.80 5.36
N ALA A 5 -6.67 11.79 6.59
CA ALA A 5 -6.30 10.79 7.58
C ALA A 5 -6.63 9.37 7.08
N PHE A 6 -7.79 9.18 6.44
CA PHE A 6 -8.18 7.89 5.86
C PHE A 6 -7.16 7.40 4.81
N LEU A 7 -6.83 8.21 3.80
CA LEU A 7 -5.87 7.82 2.76
C LEU A 7 -4.49 7.52 3.33
N LYS A 8 -4.05 8.30 4.33
CA LYS A 8 -2.78 8.06 5.02
C LYS A 8 -2.78 6.73 5.78
N ILE A 9 -3.87 6.38 6.48
CA ILE A 9 -4.01 5.10 7.16
C ILE A 9 -3.99 3.96 6.15
N MET A 10 -4.71 4.08 5.03
CA MET A 10 -4.73 3.04 4.01
C MET A 10 -3.34 2.80 3.42
N ALA A 11 -2.57 3.84 3.07
CA ALA A 11 -1.20 3.69 2.58
C ALA A 11 -0.29 2.96 3.60
N MET A 12 -0.46 3.26 4.90
CA MET A 12 0.25 2.56 5.97
C MET A 12 -0.15 1.07 6.08
N GLU A 13 -1.41 0.74 5.85
CA GLU A 13 -1.87 -0.66 5.82
C GLU A 13 -1.30 -1.42 4.62
N GLU A 14 -1.20 -0.79 3.45
CA GLU A 14 -0.56 -1.41 2.28
C GLU A 14 0.92 -1.69 2.55
N HIS A 15 1.63 -0.76 3.19
CA HIS A 15 3.01 -0.98 3.63
C HIS A 15 3.13 -2.18 4.60
N ALA A 16 2.19 -2.29 5.55
CA ALA A 16 2.15 -3.42 6.47
C ALA A 16 1.82 -4.74 5.77
N ALA A 17 0.96 -4.71 4.74
CA ALA A 17 0.62 -5.87 3.92
C ALA A 17 1.83 -6.34 3.09
N GLN A 18 2.59 -5.42 2.49
CA GLN A 18 3.86 -5.74 1.81
C GLN A 18 4.81 -6.51 2.72
N ALA A 19 5.02 -6.03 3.96
CA ALA A 19 5.87 -6.70 4.93
C ALA A 19 5.39 -8.13 5.26
N LYS A 20 4.08 -8.32 5.42
CA LYS A 20 3.48 -9.65 5.67
C LYS A 20 3.69 -10.60 4.49
N TYR A 21 3.50 -10.12 3.26
CA TYR A 21 3.73 -10.94 2.07
C TYR A 21 5.22 -11.22 1.84
N GLN A 22 6.10 -10.29 2.16
CA GLN A 22 7.54 -10.54 2.14
C GLN A 22 7.93 -11.65 3.11
N MET A 23 7.39 -11.65 4.34
CA MET A 23 7.60 -12.75 5.28
C MET A 23 7.08 -14.08 4.71
N ALA A 24 5.93 -14.08 4.03
CA ALA A 24 5.39 -15.28 3.39
C ALA A 24 6.28 -15.78 2.23
N VAL A 25 6.85 -14.88 1.43
CA VAL A 25 7.86 -15.20 0.41
C VAL A 25 9.08 -15.87 1.04
N ASP A 26 9.58 -15.32 2.15
CA ASP A 26 10.77 -15.83 2.83
C ASP A 26 10.55 -17.22 3.45
N MET A 27 9.32 -17.49 3.92
CA MET A 27 8.93 -18.76 4.56
C MET A 27 8.47 -19.83 3.57
N ALA A 28 8.04 -19.47 2.36
CA ALA A 28 7.53 -20.42 1.38
C ALA A 28 8.64 -21.27 0.76
N GLU A 29 8.50 -22.59 0.87
CA GLU A 29 9.38 -23.58 0.23
C GLU A 29 8.90 -23.91 -1.20
N ASP A 30 7.58 -23.93 -1.41
CA ASP A 30 6.98 -24.19 -2.71
C ASP A 30 7.20 -23.01 -3.69
N PRO A 31 7.76 -23.24 -4.89
CA PRO A 31 8.05 -22.16 -5.84
C PRO A 31 6.81 -21.42 -6.34
N GLU A 32 5.67 -22.10 -6.50
CA GLU A 32 4.42 -21.47 -6.94
C GLU A 32 3.87 -20.55 -5.85
N LEU A 33 3.88 -21.00 -4.59
CA LEU A 33 3.48 -20.17 -3.44
C LEU A 33 4.41 -18.96 -3.27
N LYS A 34 5.73 -19.15 -3.43
CA LYS A 34 6.69 -18.05 -3.38
C LYS A 34 6.40 -17.00 -4.46
N SER A 35 6.12 -17.44 -5.69
CA SER A 35 5.75 -16.53 -6.78
C SER A 35 4.42 -15.83 -6.53
N PHE A 36 3.44 -16.53 -5.94
CA PHE A 36 2.13 -15.97 -5.60
C PHE A 36 2.26 -14.85 -4.56
N PHE A 37 2.97 -15.08 -3.45
CA PHE A 37 3.17 -14.04 -2.43
C PHE A 37 4.03 -12.87 -2.92
N ALA A 38 5.03 -13.13 -3.77
CA ALA A 38 5.82 -12.06 -4.38
C ALA A 38 4.95 -11.14 -5.22
N LYS A 39 4.01 -11.71 -6.00
CA LYS A 39 3.04 -10.92 -6.78
C LYS A 39 2.15 -10.05 -5.87
N LEU A 40 1.62 -10.61 -4.78
CA LEU A 40 0.79 -9.84 -3.84
C LEU A 40 1.59 -8.70 -3.19
N ARG A 41 2.81 -8.95 -2.73
CA ARG A 41 3.71 -7.90 -2.21
C ARG A 41 3.88 -6.77 -3.23
N ASP A 42 4.11 -7.09 -4.49
CA ASP A 42 4.34 -6.09 -5.54
C ASP A 42 3.05 -5.31 -5.87
N GLU A 43 1.88 -5.95 -5.77
CA GLU A 43 0.57 -5.27 -5.90
C GLU A 43 0.34 -4.27 -4.76
N GLU A 44 0.65 -4.63 -3.51
CA GLU A 44 0.51 -3.69 -2.38
C GLU A 44 1.49 -2.51 -2.47
N ALA A 45 2.68 -2.70 -3.06
CA ALA A 45 3.61 -1.60 -3.34
C ALA A 45 3.03 -0.60 -4.36
N PHE A 46 2.29 -1.10 -5.35
CA PHE A 46 1.55 -0.23 -6.27
C PHE A 46 0.39 0.50 -5.56
N HIS A 47 -0.35 -0.19 -4.69
CA HIS A 47 -1.44 0.43 -3.93
C HIS A 47 -0.94 1.54 -3.00
N GLU A 48 0.18 1.33 -2.28
CA GLU A 48 0.81 2.34 -1.43
C GLU A 48 1.12 3.62 -2.23
N GLN A 49 1.86 3.49 -3.34
CA GLN A 49 2.22 4.62 -4.20
C GLN A 49 1.01 5.36 -4.76
N TYR A 50 -0.03 4.60 -5.16
CA TYR A 50 -1.27 5.19 -5.66
C TYR A 50 -1.98 6.02 -4.56
N LEU A 51 -2.10 5.47 -3.36
CA LEU A 51 -2.77 6.12 -2.23
C LEU A 51 -2.02 7.37 -1.76
N GLU A 52 -0.68 7.33 -1.74
CA GLU A 52 0.15 8.51 -1.46
C GLU A 52 -0.07 9.61 -2.51
N GLY A 53 -0.13 9.25 -3.79
CA GLY A 53 -0.42 10.20 -4.87
C GLY A 53 -1.81 10.84 -4.74
N GLU A 54 -2.83 10.06 -4.37
CA GLU A 54 -4.17 10.59 -4.12
C GLU A 54 -4.24 11.46 -2.87
N TYR A 55 -3.50 11.11 -1.81
CA TYR A 55 -3.34 11.94 -0.61
C TYR A 55 -2.79 13.32 -0.97
N GLU A 56 -1.70 13.38 -1.74
CA GLU A 56 -1.11 14.65 -2.15
C GLU A 56 -2.05 15.50 -3.01
N LYS A 57 -2.77 14.87 -3.96
CA LYS A 57 -3.76 15.56 -4.80
C LYS A 57 -4.87 16.17 -3.93
N LEU A 58 -5.39 15.41 -2.97
CA LEU A 58 -6.43 15.88 -2.06
C LEU A 58 -5.92 16.99 -1.14
N GLN A 59 -4.71 16.85 -0.61
CA GLN A 59 -4.09 17.85 0.26
C GLN A 59 -3.94 19.19 -0.47
N ARG A 60 -3.41 19.17 -1.70
CA ARG A 60 -3.29 20.36 -2.55
C ARG A 60 -4.64 21.01 -2.82
N LYS A 61 -5.68 20.20 -3.13
CA LYS A 61 -7.03 20.71 -3.38
C LYS A 61 -7.62 21.42 -2.16
N LEU A 62 -7.44 20.86 -0.97
CA LEU A 62 -7.94 21.44 0.29
C LEU A 62 -7.21 22.74 0.64
N GLN A 63 -5.88 22.79 0.44
CA GLN A 63 -5.09 24.01 0.63
C GLN A 63 -5.46 25.14 -0.35
N ALA A 64 -5.82 24.80 -1.59
CA ALA A 64 -6.23 25.79 -2.59
C ALA A 64 -7.68 26.29 -2.40
N SER A 65 -8.46 25.62 -1.55
CA SER A 65 -9.87 25.93 -1.29
C SER A 65 -10.10 26.58 0.08
N GLY A 66 -9.05 26.76 0.87
CA GLY A 66 -9.05 27.45 2.17
C GLY A 66 -8.41 28.83 2.06
#